data_AF-A0A9W9YQQ8-F1
#
_entry.id   AF-A0A9W9YQQ8-F1
#
_cell.length_a   1.000
_cell.length_b   1.000
_cell.length_c   1.000
_cell.angle_alpha   90.00
_cell.angle_beta   90.00
_cell.angle_gamma   90.00
#
_symmetry.space_group_name_H-M   'P 1'
#
loop_
_entity.id
_entity.type
_entity.pdbx_description
1 polymer ?
#
loop_
_entity_poly.entity_id
_entity_poly.type
_entity_poly.pdbx_seq_one_letter_code
_entity_poly.pdbx_strand_id
1 'polypeptide(L)'
;MRNVLGPNGAHFSGSVETKSLRAPPKKDLRLASLTRSLHMDAPDGMTFKSAAGSVGITSLQDVTIKSINGKVVLDAGQISFKTLKTGTAATGPPDANVREVCVCKNGEMFLAPANSHCQVSNSVCG
;
A
#
# COMPACT_ATOMS: atom_id res chain seq x y z
N MET A 1 -21.67 -28.75 -12.88
CA MET A 1 -20.67 -27.84 -13.47
C MET A 1 -20.28 -28.37 -14.84
N ARG A 2 -20.59 -27.67 -15.94
CA ARG A 2 -20.09 -28.03 -17.26
C ARG A 2 -18.70 -27.41 -17.42
N ASN A 3 -17.67 -28.23 -17.25
CA ASN A 3 -16.29 -27.82 -17.43
C ASN A 3 -15.98 -27.85 -18.93
N VAL A 4 -15.83 -26.70 -19.58
CA VAL A 4 -15.36 -26.62 -20.97
C VAL A 4 -13.89 -26.27 -20.92
N LEU A 5 -13.04 -27.29 -20.80
CA LEU A 5 -11.59 -27.14 -21.01
C LEU A 5 -11.38 -27.00 -22.52
N GLY A 6 -11.15 -25.77 -22.99
CA GLY A 6 -10.77 -25.48 -24.37
C GLY A 6 -9.27 -25.18 -24.50
N PRO A 7 -8.74 -25.13 -25.72
CA PRO A 7 -7.34 -24.75 -25.98
C PRO A 7 -6.98 -23.36 -25.44
N ASN A 8 -7.99 -22.51 -25.27
CA ASN A 8 -7.87 -21.12 -24.81
C ASN A 8 -8.20 -20.95 -23.32
N GLY A 9 -8.32 -22.04 -22.56
CA GLY A 9 -8.64 -22.02 -21.13
C GLY A 9 -10.03 -22.54 -20.81
N ALA A 10 -10.49 -22.23 -19.61
CA ALA A 10 -11.82 -22.62 -19.12
C ALA A 10 -12.67 -21.38 -18.88
N HIS A 11 -13.94 -21.46 -19.27
CA HIS A 11 -14.93 -20.43 -18.96
C HIS A 11 -15.85 -20.94 -17.85
N PHE A 12 -15.95 -20.16 -16.77
CA PHE A 12 -16.83 -20.45 -15.64
C PHE A 12 -17.94 -19.41 -15.60
N SER A 13 -19.19 -19.84 -15.83
CA SER A 13 -20.36 -18.96 -15.80
C SER A 13 -20.90 -18.69 -14.39
N GLY A 14 -20.19 -19.14 -13.36
CA GLY A 14 -20.59 -19.04 -11.96
C GLY A 14 -19.39 -19.19 -11.03
N SER A 15 -19.66 -19.23 -9.73
CA SER A 15 -18.62 -19.32 -8.71
C SER A 15 -17.84 -20.63 -8.81
N VAL A 16 -16.54 -20.54 -8.56
CA VAL A 16 -15.63 -21.68 -8.46
C VAL A 16 -14.97 -21.61 -7.10
N GLU A 17 -15.00 -22.73 -6.39
CA GLU A 17 -14.29 -22.89 -5.12
C GLU A 17 -13.07 -23.77 -5.34
N THR A 18 -11.93 -23.36 -4.78
CA THR A 18 -10.71 -24.16 -4.79
C THR A 18 -9.89 -23.87 -3.56
N LYS A 19 -9.17 -24.89 -3.06
CA LYS A 19 -8.24 -24.75 -1.93
C LYS A 19 -6.97 -24.00 -2.31
N SER A 20 -6.57 -24.05 -3.58
CA SER A 20 -5.32 -23.44 -4.04
C SER A 20 -5.43 -23.01 -5.49
N LEU A 21 -4.92 -21.82 -5.77
CA LEU A 21 -4.71 -21.32 -7.11
C LEU A 21 -3.20 -21.15 -7.36
N ARG A 22 -2.67 -21.79 -8.39
CA ARG A 22 -1.23 -21.79 -8.72
C ARG A 22 -1.04 -21.71 -10.22
N ALA A 23 0.02 -21.05 -10.65
CA ALA A 23 0.45 -21.11 -12.04
C ALA A 23 1.26 -22.39 -12.33
N PRO A 24 1.34 -22.80 -13.61
CA PRO A 24 2.26 -23.83 -14.04
C PRO A 24 3.73 -23.49 -13.72
N PRO A 25 4.62 -24.48 -13.64
CA PRO A 25 6.05 -24.24 -13.44
C PRO A 25 6.62 -23.24 -14.45
N LYS A 26 7.44 -22.30 -13.95
CA LYS A 26 8.09 -21.23 -14.75
C LYS A 26 7.11 -20.30 -15.47
N LYS A 27 5.85 -20.22 -15.02
CA LYS A 27 4.86 -19.24 -15.48
C LYS A 27 4.33 -18.42 -14.31
N ASP A 28 3.94 -17.19 -14.59
CA ASP A 28 3.35 -16.31 -13.59
C ASP A 28 1.87 -16.64 -13.36
N LEU A 29 1.42 -16.53 -12.12
CA LEU A 29 0.00 -16.50 -11.81
C LEU A 29 -0.50 -15.08 -12.03
N ARG A 30 -1.19 -14.85 -13.16
CA ARG A 30 -1.74 -13.54 -13.50
C ARG A 30 -3.25 -13.52 -13.26
N LEU A 31 -3.68 -12.64 -12.36
CA LEU A 31 -5.08 -12.25 -12.21
C LEU A 31 -5.28 -10.91 -12.90
N ALA A 32 -6.21 -10.82 -13.84
CA ALA A 32 -6.45 -9.60 -14.61
C ALA A 32 -7.94 -9.41 -14.88
N SER A 33 -8.38 -8.16 -14.78
CA SER A 33 -9.69 -7.71 -15.25
C SER A 33 -9.45 -6.67 -16.33
N LEU A 34 -9.69 -7.01 -17.59
CA LEU A 34 -9.32 -6.16 -18.74
C LEU A 34 -10.28 -4.98 -18.94
N THR A 35 -11.53 -5.13 -18.53
CA THR A 35 -12.60 -4.17 -18.80
C THR A 35 -13.27 -3.65 -17.54
N ARG A 36 -12.97 -4.23 -16.38
CA ARG A 36 -13.64 -3.96 -15.11
C ARG A 36 -12.63 -4.00 -13.97
N SER A 37 -13.13 -4.12 -12.74
CA SER A 37 -12.33 -4.27 -11.53
C SER A 37 -11.97 -5.74 -11.27
N LEU A 38 -10.90 -5.94 -10.52
CA LEU A 38 -10.57 -7.19 -9.83
C LEU A 38 -10.81 -6.93 -8.34
N HIS A 39 -11.64 -7.75 -7.70
CA HIS A 39 -11.94 -7.64 -6.27
C HIS A 39 -11.44 -8.89 -5.55
N MET A 40 -10.88 -8.71 -4.36
CA MET A 40 -10.37 -9.79 -3.52
C MET A 40 -10.83 -9.52 -2.09
N ASP A 41 -11.84 -10.28 -1.66
CA ASP A 41 -12.36 -10.25 -0.30
C ASP A 41 -11.78 -11.40 0.51
N ALA A 42 -11.27 -11.08 1.71
CA ALA A 42 -10.69 -12.05 2.61
C ALA A 42 -11.11 -11.76 4.06
N PRO A 43 -12.24 -12.34 4.52
CA PRO A 43 -12.77 -12.11 5.87
C PRO A 43 -11.77 -12.43 7.00
N ASP A 44 -11.00 -13.50 6.83
CA ASP A 44 -9.99 -13.94 7.79
C ASP A 44 -8.60 -13.26 7.57
N GLY A 45 -8.52 -12.33 6.62
CA GLY A 45 -7.32 -11.58 6.29
C GLY A 45 -6.60 -12.02 5.01
N MET A 46 -5.72 -11.16 4.51
CA MET A 46 -4.94 -11.37 3.29
C MET A 46 -3.45 -11.13 3.56
N THR A 47 -2.57 -11.98 3.02
CA THR A 47 -1.12 -11.79 3.11
C THR A 47 -0.46 -11.93 1.76
N PHE A 48 0.47 -11.03 1.46
CA PHE A 48 1.32 -11.06 0.28
C PHE A 48 2.73 -11.37 0.74
N LYS A 49 3.27 -12.52 0.32
CA LYS A 49 4.62 -12.98 0.71
C LYS A 49 5.42 -13.30 -0.54
N SER A 50 6.67 -12.88 -0.56
CA SER A 50 7.64 -13.28 -1.58
C SER A 50 8.83 -13.93 -0.91
N ALA A 51 9.12 -15.20 -1.24
CA ALA A 51 10.26 -15.93 -0.68
C ALA A 51 11.60 -15.40 -1.21
N ALA A 52 11.60 -14.84 -2.42
CA ALA A 52 12.74 -14.20 -3.06
C ALA A 52 12.23 -13.13 -4.05
N GLY A 53 12.93 -12.00 -4.14
CA GLY A 53 12.52 -10.86 -4.97
C GLY A 53 11.72 -9.81 -4.20
N SER A 54 10.92 -9.01 -4.90
CA SER A 54 10.16 -7.90 -4.32
C SER A 54 8.65 -8.07 -4.53
N VAL A 55 7.87 -7.39 -3.68
CA VAL A 55 6.44 -7.14 -3.90
C VAL A 55 6.30 -5.68 -4.30
N GLY A 56 5.64 -5.43 -5.43
CA GLY A 56 5.42 -4.08 -5.96
C GLY A 56 3.94 -3.81 -6.20
N ILE A 57 3.52 -2.57 -5.97
CA ILE A 57 2.19 -2.06 -6.32
C ILE A 57 2.42 -0.81 -7.17
N THR A 58 1.83 -0.79 -8.36
CA THR A 58 1.94 0.33 -9.31
C THR A 58 0.54 0.69 -9.79
N SER A 59 0.22 1.98 -9.80
CA SER A 59 -1.04 2.53 -10.31
C SER A 59 -0.73 3.73 -11.20
N LEU A 60 -1.54 3.93 -12.24
CA LEU A 60 -1.53 5.16 -13.03
C LEU A 60 -2.16 6.33 -12.29
N GLN A 61 -3.04 6.02 -11.33
CA GLN A 61 -3.79 6.98 -10.53
C GLN A 61 -3.44 6.72 -9.06
N ASP A 62 -4.41 6.87 -8.18
CA ASP A 62 -4.21 6.75 -6.74
C ASP A 62 -4.02 5.29 -6.30
N VAL A 63 -3.31 5.14 -5.18
CA VAL A 63 -3.23 3.91 -4.39
C VAL A 63 -3.70 4.26 -2.98
N THR A 64 -4.81 3.67 -2.56
CA THR A 64 -5.39 3.92 -1.22
C THR A 64 -5.13 2.75 -0.29
N ILE A 65 -4.38 3.00 0.79
CA ILE A 65 -4.20 2.05 1.90
C ILE A 65 -4.92 2.65 3.11
N LYS A 66 -6.00 2.00 3.56
CA LYS A 66 -6.85 2.49 4.64
C LYS A 66 -7.09 1.39 5.67
N SER A 67 -6.93 1.73 6.94
CA SER A 67 -7.43 0.94 8.06
C SER A 67 -8.67 1.64 8.64
N ILE A 68 -9.73 0.89 8.97
CA ILE A 68 -10.98 1.47 9.50
C ILE A 68 -10.86 1.72 11.00
N ASN A 69 -10.49 0.68 11.76
CA ASN A 69 -10.38 0.72 13.23
C ASN A 69 -8.94 0.50 13.72
N GLY A 70 -8.02 0.10 12.84
CA GLY A 70 -6.66 -0.29 13.21
C GLY A 70 -5.62 0.74 12.80
N LYS A 71 -4.39 0.27 12.60
CA LYS A 71 -3.25 1.06 12.12
C LYS A 71 -2.71 0.53 10.81
N VAL A 72 -2.03 1.40 10.06
CA VAL A 72 -1.17 1.00 8.93
C VAL A 72 0.27 1.00 9.46
N VAL A 73 0.94 -0.15 9.38
CA VAL A 73 2.33 -0.29 9.84
C VAL A 73 3.24 -0.44 8.63
N LEU A 74 4.25 0.43 8.55
CA LEU A 74 5.33 0.35 7.56
C LEU A 74 6.62 0.02 8.31
N ASP A 75 6.87 -1.27 8.50
CA ASP A 75 8.08 -1.77 9.15
C ASP A 75 9.14 -2.13 8.09
N ALA A 76 10.12 -1.25 7.93
CA ALA A 76 11.17 -1.40 6.93
C ALA A 76 12.44 -0.66 7.37
N GLY A 77 13.60 -1.12 6.89
CA GLY A 77 14.86 -0.41 7.12
C GLY A 77 14.92 1.00 6.50
N GLN A 78 14.13 1.25 5.44
CA GLN A 78 14.00 2.56 4.82
C GLN A 78 12.63 2.72 4.15
N ILE A 79 12.01 3.90 4.31
CA ILE A 79 10.82 4.33 3.58
C ILE A 79 11.18 5.57 2.76
N SER A 80 10.84 5.59 1.47
CA SER A 80 11.16 6.71 0.58
C SER A 80 9.91 7.24 -0.14
N PHE A 81 9.65 8.53 0.00
CA PHE A 81 8.64 9.25 -0.77
C PHE A 81 9.33 10.04 -1.88
N LYS A 82 9.26 9.53 -3.11
CA LYS A 82 9.92 10.15 -4.27
C LYS A 82 9.02 11.21 -4.89
N THR A 83 9.63 12.25 -5.44
CA THR A 83 8.93 13.33 -6.18
C THR A 83 7.95 14.13 -5.31
N LEU A 84 8.20 14.18 -4.00
CA LEU A 84 7.52 15.17 -3.15
C LEU A 84 7.94 16.56 -3.61
N LYS A 85 6.97 17.45 -3.80
CA LYS A 85 7.26 18.86 -4.08
C LYS A 85 7.87 19.45 -2.81
N THR A 86 9.10 19.92 -2.90
CA THR A 86 9.72 20.69 -1.83
C THR A 86 9.12 22.10 -1.85
N GLY A 87 8.60 22.55 -0.72
CA GLY A 87 8.24 23.96 -0.55
C GLY A 87 9.51 24.81 -0.61
N THR A 88 9.51 25.86 -1.43
CA THR A 88 10.58 26.87 -1.38
C THR A 88 10.41 27.71 -0.12
N ALA A 89 11.47 27.88 0.66
CA ALA A 89 11.45 28.79 1.80
C ALA A 89 11.06 30.19 1.32
N ALA A 90 9.88 30.67 1.72
CA ALA A 90 9.50 32.05 1.51
C ALA A 90 10.26 32.92 2.52
N THR A 91 10.78 34.06 2.08
CA THR A 91 11.27 35.10 2.99
C THR A 91 10.05 35.74 3.65
N GLY A 92 9.64 35.20 4.80
CA GLY A 92 8.46 35.64 5.52
C GLY A 92 8.19 34.79 6.76
N PRO A 93 7.25 35.20 7.63
CA PRO A 93 6.82 34.39 8.76
C PRO A 93 6.25 33.05 8.28
N PRO A 94 6.41 31.96 9.05
CA PRO A 94 5.86 30.65 8.72
C PRO A 94 4.34 30.76 8.48
N ASP A 95 3.85 30.20 7.38
CA ASP A 95 2.42 30.11 7.13
C ASP A 95 1.76 29.24 8.21
N ALA A 96 0.80 29.80 8.93
CA ALA A 96 0.07 29.13 10.00
C ALA A 96 -0.71 27.89 9.51
N ASN A 97 -0.91 27.73 8.20
CA ASN A 97 -1.56 26.57 7.58
C ASN A 97 -0.59 25.46 7.17
N VAL A 98 0.73 25.66 7.29
CA VAL A 98 1.75 24.67 6.93
C VAL A 98 2.22 23.90 8.18
N ARG A 99 2.50 22.61 8.01
CA ARG A 99 3.02 21.72 9.06
C ARG A 99 4.18 20.89 8.54
N GLU A 100 5.11 20.57 9.42
CA GLU A 100 6.12 19.54 9.23
C GLU A 100 5.56 18.19 9.68
N VAL A 101 5.90 17.10 8.98
CA VAL A 101 5.66 15.74 9.47
C VAL A 101 6.95 15.23 10.08
N CYS A 102 6.91 14.91 11.37
CA CYS A 102 8.03 14.44 12.15
C CYS A 102 7.81 12.97 12.52
N VAL A 103 8.89 12.18 12.53
CA VAL A 103 8.85 10.76 12.88
C VAL A 103 9.70 10.51 14.12
N CYS A 104 9.07 10.02 15.19
CA CYS A 104 9.72 9.60 16.42
C CYS A 104 10.54 8.32 16.19
N LYS A 105 11.49 8.02 17.08
CA LYS A 105 12.29 6.78 16.99
C LYS A 105 11.46 5.50 17.12
N ASN A 106 10.31 5.57 17.80
CA ASN A 106 9.35 4.48 17.94
C ASN A 106 8.47 4.27 16.68
N GLY A 107 8.63 5.10 15.65
CA GLY A 107 7.87 5.05 14.40
C GLY A 107 6.56 5.86 14.40
N GLU A 108 6.21 6.51 15.51
CA GLU A 108 5.05 7.40 15.55
C GLU A 108 5.31 8.68 14.76
N MET A 109 4.29 9.12 14.01
CA MET A 109 4.37 10.35 13.21
C MET A 109 3.48 11.42 13.82
N PHE A 110 3.97 12.66 13.86
CA PHE A 110 3.21 13.79 14.36
C PHE A 110 3.38 15.02 13.46
N LEU A 111 2.40 15.93 13.54
CA LEU A 111 2.46 17.21 12.85
C LEU A 111 3.08 18.26 13.77
N ALA A 112 4.16 18.89 13.30
CA ALA A 112 4.82 19.98 14.00
C ALA A 112 4.60 21.32 13.26
N PRO A 113 4.74 22.47 13.94
CA PRO A 113 4.76 23.77 13.27
C PRO A 113 5.81 23.82 12.16
N ALA A 114 5.57 24.61 11.12
CA ALA A 114 6.57 24.83 10.09
C ALA A 114 7.86 25.44 10.68
N ASN A 115 9.02 24.97 10.22
CA ASN A 115 10.36 25.33 10.70
C ASN A 115 10.64 25.00 12.17
N SER A 116 9.93 24.01 12.74
CA SER A 116 10.13 23.58 14.13
C SER A 116 11.34 22.66 14.31
N HIS A 117 11.88 22.12 13.21
CA HIS A 117 12.95 21.11 13.23
C HIS A 117 12.62 19.91 14.13
N CYS A 118 11.33 19.54 14.19
CA CYS A 118 10.82 18.43 15.01
C CYS A 118 11.17 18.51 16.50
N GLN A 119 11.37 19.71 17.05
CA GLN A 119 11.54 19.90 18.48
C GLN A 119 10.19 19.68 19.20
N VAL A 120 10.10 18.63 20.00
CA VAL A 120 8.86 18.22 20.68
C VAL A 120 9.15 17.75 22.11
N SER A 121 8.15 17.82 22.99
CA SER A 121 8.24 17.26 24.33
C SER A 121 8.30 15.73 24.31
N ASN A 122 8.95 15.16 25.33
CA ASN A 122 9.03 13.70 25.51
C ASN A 122 7.66 13.02 25.66
N SER A 123 6.57 13.75 25.91
CA SER A 123 5.23 13.18 25.96
C SER A 123 4.69 12.75 24.59
N VAL A 124 5.30 13.20 23.48
CA VAL A 124 4.87 12.87 22.10
C VAL A 124 5.68 11.75 21.49
N CYS A 125 6.98 11.66 21.81
CA CYS A 125 7.89 10.60 21.32
C CYS A 125 8.39 9.68 22.45
N GLY A 126 7.63 9.57 23.54
CA GLY A 126 8.00 8.87 24.78
C GLY A 126 7.92 7.36 24.70
#